data_AF-A0A6H0FSB9-F1
#
_entry.id   AF-A0A6H0FSB9-F1
#
_cell.length_a   1.000
_cell.length_b   1.000
_cell.length_c   1.000
_cell.angle_alpha   90.00
_cell.angle_beta   90.00
_cell.angle_gamma   90.00
#
_symmetry.space_group_name_H-M   'P 1'
#
loop_
_entity.id
_entity.type
_entity.pdbx_description
1 polymer ?
#
loop_
_entity_poly.entity_id
_entity_poly.type
_entity_poly.pdbx_seq_one_letter_code
_entity_poly.pdbx_strand_id
1 'polypeptide(L)' 'MTTLQEDKKIIADHGGASELARKLKYRSHRVQNWTVRGIPPKEKLKFPEIFLTPKTEEKNSSVV' A
#
# COMPACT_ATOMS: atom_id res chain seq x y z
N MET A 1 -6.09 14.88 1.84
CA MET A 1 -5.37 14.45 3.06
C MET A 1 -5.62 12.96 3.22
N THR A 2 -4.64 12.10 2.97
CA THR A 2 -4.84 10.64 3.18
C THR A 2 -4.92 10.38 4.68
N THR A 3 -6.01 9.77 5.12
CA THR A 3 -6.24 9.41 6.52
C THR A 3 -5.45 8.15 6.88
N LEU A 4 -5.14 7.97 8.17
CA LEU A 4 -4.44 6.76 8.67
C LEU A 4 -5.16 5.46 8.24
N GLN A 5 -6.49 5.50 8.14
CA GLN A 5 -7.29 4.35 7.73
C GLN A 5 -7.12 4.02 6.25
N GLU A 6 -7.01 5.03 5.37
CA GLU A 6 -6.70 4.81 3.95
C GLU A 6 -5.30 4.23 3.77
N ASP A 7 -4.31 4.72 4.53
CA ASP A 7 -2.95 4.17 4.48
C ASP A 7 -2.92 2.70 4.92
N LYS A 8 -3.64 2.35 5.99
CA LYS A 8 -3.82 0.95 6.40
C LYS A 8 -4.49 0.11 5.30
N LYS A 9 -5.53 0.65 4.66
CA LYS A 9 -6.23 -0.04 3.58
C LYS A 9 -5.31 -0.28 2.39
N ILE A 10 -4.52 0.71 1.98
CA ILE A 10 -3.54 0.56 0.89
C ILE A 10 -2.53 -0.55 1.24
N ILE A 11 -2.03 -0.58 2.49
CA ILE A 11 -1.12 -1.65 2.94
C ILE A 11 -1.80 -3.02 2.85
N ALA A 12 -3.05 -3.13 3.30
CA ALA A 12 -3.82 -4.38 3.23
C ALA A 12 -4.07 -4.82 1.77
N ASP A 13 -4.48 -3.91 0.89
CA ASP A 13 -4.76 -4.17 -0.54
C ASP A 13 -3.52 -4.64 -1.33
N HIS A 14 -2.32 -4.39 -0.78
CA HIS A 14 -1.04 -4.83 -1.35
C HIS A 14 -0.55 -6.18 -0.83
N GLY A 15 -1.35 -6.87 -0.01
CA GLY A 15 -1.02 -8.16 0.63
C GLY A 15 -0.55 -8.01 2.08
N GLY A 16 -0.78 -6.85 2.70
CA GLY A 16 -0.34 -6.56 4.06
C GLY A 16 1.10 -6.06 4.17
N ALA A 17 1.53 -5.77 5.40
CA ALA A 17 2.82 -5.12 5.66
C ALA A 17 4.03 -5.94 5.21
N SER A 18 3.98 -7.27 5.33
CA SER A 18 5.06 -8.17 4.91
C SER A 18 5.23 -8.20 3.40
N GLU A 19 4.15 -8.38 2.64
CA GLU A 19 4.23 -8.42 1.16
C GLU A 19 4.56 -7.05 0.58
N LEU A 20 4.00 -5.98 1.13
CA LEU A 20 4.35 -4.63 0.71
C LEU A 20 5.83 -4.32 1.01
N ALA A 21 6.37 -4.74 2.16
CA ALA A 21 7.78 -4.60 2.47
C ALA A 21 8.67 -5.34 1.47
N ARG A 22 8.29 -6.57 1.08
CA ARG A 22 8.99 -7.35 0.05
C ARG A 22 9.02 -6.63 -1.30
N LYS A 23 7.87 -6.09 -1.74
CA LYS A 23 7.76 -5.30 -2.99
C LYS A 23 8.64 -4.04 -2.97
N LEU A 24 8.66 -3.34 -1.84
CA LEU A 24 9.44 -2.11 -1.66
C LEU A 24 10.92 -2.35 -1.31
N LYS A 25 11.35 -3.61 -1.16
CA LYS A 25 12.68 -4.01 -0.67
C LYS A 25 13.02 -3.35 0.67
N TYR A 26 12.06 -3.29 1.58
CA TYR A 26 12.20 -2.79 2.94
C TYR A 26 12.05 -3.91 3.98
N ARG A 27 12.43 -3.61 5.23
CA ARG A 27 12.17 -4.49 6.37
C ARG A 27 10.68 -4.44 6.74
N SER A 28 10.09 -5.60 7.02
CA SER A 28 8.67 -5.74 7.39
C SER A 28 8.27 -4.86 8.56
N HIS A 29 9.13 -4.74 9.59
CA HIS A 29 8.88 -3.89 10.75
C HIS A 29 8.71 -2.41 10.40
N ARG A 30 9.40 -1.92 9.35
CA ARG A 30 9.27 -0.54 8.87
C ARG A 30 7.87 -0.28 8.33
N VAL A 31 7.35 -1.21 7.52
CA VAL A 31 6.01 -1.10 6.93
C VAL A 31 4.92 -1.35 7.98
N GLN A 32 5.16 -2.25 8.93
CA GLN A 32 4.27 -2.46 10.08
C GLN A 32 4.07 -1.15 10.85
N ASN A 33 5.14 -0.37 11.07
CA ASN A 33 5.03 0.93 11.72
C ASN A 33 4.16 1.93 10.96
N TRP A 34 4.07 1.84 9.62
CA TRP A 34 3.17 2.68 8.83
C TRP A 34 1.70 2.37 9.06
N THR A 35 1.36 1.13 9.44
CA THR A 35 -0.01 0.80 9.82
C THR A 35 -0.46 1.58 11.06
N VAL A 36 0.47 1.97 11.94
CA VAL A 36 0.14 2.73 13.17
C VAL A 36 0.32 4.24 12.95
N ARG A 37 1.37 4.65 12.24
CA ARG A 37 1.79 6.05 12.12
C ARG A 37 1.39 6.72 10.80
N GLY A 38 0.87 5.96 9.85
CA GLY A 38 0.65 6.40 8.47
C GLY A 38 1.89 6.20 7.59
N ILE A 39 1.67 6.19 6.28
CA ILE A 39 2.72 6.06 5.28
C ILE A 39 3.37 7.45 5.10
N PRO A 40 4.70 7.58 5.24
CA PRO A 40 5.37 8.86 5.07
C PRO A 40 5.11 9.47 3.68
N PRO A 41 4.82 10.78 3.57
CA PRO A 41 4.57 11.42 2.27
C PRO A 41 5.70 11.22 1.26
N LYS A 42 6.96 11.24 1.73
CA LYS A 42 8.14 10.90 0.93
C LYS A 42 8.05 9.53 0.26
N GLU A 43 7.55 8.52 0.96
CA GLU A 43 7.44 7.17 0.42
C GLU A 43 6.29 7.09 -0.59
N LYS A 44 5.19 7.83 -0.38
CA LYS A 44 4.10 7.96 -1.36
C LYS A 44 4.58 8.55 -2.68
N LEU A 45 5.40 9.59 -2.60
CA LEU A 45 6.01 10.23 -3.78
C LEU A 45 7.08 9.37 -4.46
N LYS A 46 7.79 8.54 -3.69
CA LYS A 46 8.81 7.63 -4.21
C LYS A 46 8.19 6.46 -4.99
N PHE A 47 7.00 6.02 -4.58
CA PHE A 47 6.28 4.91 -5.20
C PHE A 47 4.84 5.33 -5.57
N PRO A 48 4.68 6.29 -6.50
CA PRO A 48 3.36 6.79 -6.87
C PRO A 48 2.46 5.69 -7.43
N GLU A 49 3.04 4.71 -8.13
CA GLU A 49 2.30 3.58 -8.71
C GLU A 49 1.64 2.67 -7.67
N ILE A 50 2.18 2.64 -6.46
CA ILE A 50 1.70 1.81 -5.35
C ILE A 50 0.71 2.59 -4.48
N PHE A 51 0.99 3.87 -4.25
CA PHE A 51 0.28 4.66 -3.23
C PHE A 51 -0.69 5.71 -3.78
N LEU A 52 -0.53 6.15 -5.03
CA LEU A 52 -1.30 7.23 -5.64
C LEU A 52 -2.16 6.77 -6.81
N THR A 53 -1.82 5.64 -7.45
CA THR A 53 -2.68 5.08 -8.49
C THR A 53 -3.92 4.47 -7.84
N PRO A 54 -5.13 5.00 -8.10
CA PRO A 54 -6.34 4.27 -7.73
C PRO A 54 -6.30 2.96 -8.50
N LYS A 55 -6.46 1.82 -7.81
CA LYS A 55 -6.74 0.55 -8.51
C LYS A 55 -8.01 0.80 -9.32
N THR A 56 -7.86 1.06 -10.60
CA THR A 56 -8.93 0.83 -11.56
C THR A 56 -9.26 -0.64 -11.37
N GLU A 57 -10.46 -0.93 -10.89
CA GLU A 57 -10.96 -2.29 -10.81
C GLU A 57 -10.96 -2.85 -12.24
N GLU A 58 -9.85 -3.46 -12.66
CA GLU A 58 -9.91 -4.47 -13.70
C GLU A 58 -10.67 -5.64 -13.08
N LYS A 59 -12.00 -5.56 -13.18
CA LYS A 59 -12.89 -6.70 -13.06
C LYS A 59 -12.38 -7.71 -14.08
N ASN A 60 -11.61 -8.69 -13.62
CA ASN A 60 -11.50 -9.94 -14.34
C ASN A 60 -12.91 -10.54 -14.39
N SER A 61 -13.61 -10.26 -15.48
CA SER A 61 -14.66 -11.08 -16.03
C SER A 61 -14.07 -12.47 -16.31
N SER A 62 -13.95 -13.30 -15.27
CA SER A 62 -13.84 -14.75 -15.45
C SER A 62 -15.24 -15.24 -15.78
N VAL A 63 -15.55 -15.23 -17.07
CA VAL A 63 -16.53 -16.12 -17.68
C VAL A 63 -15.97 -17.53 -17.56
N VAL A 64 -16.56 -18.35 -16.69
CA VAL A 64 -16.63 -19.81 -16.82
C VAL A 64 -17.96 -20.29 -16.28
#